data_AF-A0A849R2W6-F1
#
_entry.id   AF-A0A849R2W6-F1
#
_cell.length_a   1.000
_cell.length_b   1.000
_cell.length_c   1.000
_cell.angle_alpha   90.00
_cell.angle_beta   90.00
_cell.angle_gamma   90.00
#
_symmetry.space_group_name_H-M   'P 1'
#
loop_
_entity.id
_entity.type
_entity.pdbx_description
1 polymer ?
#
loop_
_entity_poly.entity_id
_entity_poly.type
_entity_poly.pdbx_seq_one_letter_code
_entity_poly.pdbx_strand_id
1 'polypeptide(L)'
;MLFGSLFVFTMVALMGLSMVGDAWKSRPIGAVFPRLHAAAALFGSALVIGAALDGDTRLYNNIGMAVVVILLGVYMGFRAHKGKPIPKAILIAHAGLAVACYLLLGYYALNK
;
A
#
# COMPACT_ATOMS: atom_id res chain seq x y z
N MET A 1 4.76 -10.78 14.46
CA MET A 1 4.00 -9.73 13.74
C MET A 1 4.53 -9.46 12.33
N LEU A 2 5.85 -9.41 12.13
CA LEU A 2 6.47 -9.11 10.82
C LEU A 2 6.06 -10.01 9.64
N PHE A 3 6.09 -11.33 9.78
CA PHE A 3 5.62 -12.23 8.72
C PHE A 3 4.14 -12.06 8.40
N GLY A 4 3.32 -11.77 9.42
CA GLY A 4 1.90 -11.45 9.25
C GLY A 4 1.70 -10.15 8.47
N SER A 5 2.42 -9.09 8.82
CA SER A 5 2.38 -7.83 8.05
C SER A 5 2.88 -8.02 6.62
N LEU A 6 3.95 -8.79 6.43
CA LEU A 6 4.49 -9.07 5.09
C LEU A 6 3.44 -9.78 4.24
N PHE A 7 2.81 -10.84 4.76
CA PHE A 7 1.74 -11.57 4.06
C PHE A 7 0.58 -10.64 3.65
N VAL A 8 0.09 -9.80 4.57
CA VAL A 8 -0.97 -8.84 4.28
C VAL A 8 -0.53 -7.85 3.18
N PHE A 9 0.68 -7.30 3.27
CA PHE A 9 1.18 -6.39 2.25
C PHE A 9 1.46 -7.07 0.91
N THR A 10 1.79 -8.38 0.88
CA THR A 10 1.85 -9.15 -0.35
C THR A 10 0.47 -9.19 -1.01
N MET A 11 -0.60 -9.45 -0.25
CA MET A 11 -1.97 -9.41 -0.78
C MET A 11 -2.33 -8.02 -1.31
N VAL A 12 -2.00 -6.96 -0.55
CA VAL A 12 -2.20 -5.56 -0.97
C VAL A 12 -1.46 -5.27 -2.28
N ALA A 13 -0.22 -5.74 -2.43
CA ALA A 13 0.58 -5.57 -3.64
C ALA A 13 -0.04 -6.30 -4.84
N LEU A 14 -0.51 -7.54 -4.66
CA LEU A 14 -1.21 -8.29 -5.71
C LEU A 14 -2.50 -7.59 -6.15
N MET A 15 -3.27 -7.05 -5.21
CA MET A 15 -4.45 -6.24 -5.51
C MET A 15 -4.08 -4.93 -6.24
N GLY A 16 -2.99 -4.27 -5.83
CA GLY A 16 -2.48 -3.08 -6.51
C GLY A 16 -2.10 -3.39 -7.97
N LEU A 17 -1.38 -4.49 -8.19
CA LEU A 17 -0.99 -4.95 -9.52
C LEU A 17 -2.19 -5.30 -10.40
N SER A 18 -3.21 -5.96 -9.86
CA SER A 18 -4.41 -6.27 -10.64
C SER A 18 -5.17 -5.00 -11.04
N MET A 19 -5.31 -4.02 -10.14
CA MET A 19 -5.92 -2.72 -10.46
C MET A 19 -5.13 -1.95 -11.53
N VAL A 20 -3.79 -1.96 -11.45
CA VAL A 20 -2.95 -1.35 -12.49
C VAL A 20 -3.09 -2.09 -13.82
N GLY A 21 -3.16 -3.42 -13.79
CA GLY A 21 -3.40 -4.25 -14.99
C GLY A 21 -4.75 -3.97 -15.65
N ASP A 22 -5.81 -3.81 -14.86
CA ASP A 22 -7.14 -3.42 -15.35
C ASP A 22 -7.12 -2.00 -15.92
N ALA A 23 -6.47 -1.05 -15.23
CA ALA A 23 -6.30 0.32 -15.71
C ALA A 23 -5.55 0.38 -17.07
N TRP A 24 -4.48 -0.41 -17.25
CA TRP A 24 -3.76 -0.49 -18.51
C TRP A 24 -4.58 -1.10 -19.65
N LYS A 25 -5.51 -2.00 -19.33
CA LYS A 25 -6.43 -2.60 -20.30
C LYS A 25 -7.70 -1.76 -20.51
N SER A 26 -7.76 -0.55 -19.93
CA SER A 26 -8.95 0.32 -19.93
C SER A 26 -10.22 -0.36 -19.39
N ARG A 27 -10.04 -1.33 -18.48
CA ARG A 27 -11.15 -2.05 -17.83
C ARG A 27 -11.67 -1.27 -16.63
N PRO A 28 -12.99 -1.29 -16.36
CA PRO A 28 -13.55 -0.65 -15.20
C PRO A 28 -13.07 -1.35 -13.92
N ILE A 29 -12.51 -0.58 -12.98
CA ILE A 29 -12.16 -1.07 -11.65
C ILE A 29 -13.40 -0.95 -10.76
N GLY A 30 -13.98 -2.07 -10.36
CA GLY A 30 -15.15 -2.09 -9.48
C GLY A 30 -14.85 -1.48 -8.11
N ALA A 31 -15.78 -0.69 -7.56
CA ALA A 31 -15.57 0.09 -6.34
C ALA A 31 -15.25 -0.74 -5.08
N VAL A 32 -15.58 -2.04 -5.07
CA VAL A 32 -15.27 -2.94 -3.95
C VAL A 32 -13.76 -3.17 -3.82
N PHE A 33 -13.06 -3.31 -4.94
CA PHE A 33 -11.68 -3.77 -4.93
C PHE A 33 -10.69 -2.73 -4.37
N PRO A 34 -10.78 -1.42 -4.71
CA PRO A 34 -10.01 -0.37 -4.05
C PRO A 34 -10.31 -0.24 -2.54
N ARG A 35 -11.56 -0.50 -2.12
CA ARG A 35 -11.93 -0.46 -0.69
C ARG A 35 -11.28 -1.61 0.08
N LEU A 36 -11.31 -2.83 -0.47
CA LEU A 36 -10.62 -3.98 0.12
C LEU A 36 -9.10 -3.75 0.16
N HIS A 37 -8.52 -3.17 -0.89
CA HIS A 37 -7.10 -2.82 -0.94
C HIS A 37 -6.75 -1.82 0.18
N ALA A 38 -7.55 -0.77 0.35
CA ALA A 38 -7.35 0.21 1.41
C ALA A 38 -7.50 -0.41 2.80
N ALA A 39 -8.53 -1.23 3.03
CA ALA A 39 -8.74 -1.90 4.30
C ALA A 39 -7.59 -2.84 4.67
N ALA A 40 -7.12 -3.64 3.70
CA ALA A 40 -5.98 -4.53 3.88
C ALA A 40 -4.68 -3.76 4.13
N ALA A 41 -4.46 -2.63 3.44
CA ALA A 41 -3.29 -1.77 3.66
C ALA A 41 -3.28 -1.15 5.07
N LEU A 42 -4.44 -0.74 5.58
CA LEU A 42 -4.58 -0.23 6.95
C LEU A 42 -4.32 -1.34 7.98
N PHE A 43 -4.87 -2.53 7.75
CA PHE A 43 -4.63 -3.68 8.62
C PHE A 43 -3.15 -4.09 8.64
N GLY A 44 -2.49 -4.17 7.48
CA GLY A 44 -1.06 -4.43 7.38
C GLY A 44 -0.23 -3.36 8.10
N SER A 45 -0.60 -2.09 7.96
CA SER A 45 0.05 -0.98 8.67
C SER A 45 -0.09 -1.10 10.19
N ALA A 46 -1.27 -1.48 10.69
CA ALA A 46 -1.50 -1.72 12.12
C ALA A 46 -0.60 -2.83 12.68
N LEU A 47 -0.38 -3.90 11.91
CA LEU A 47 0.55 -4.98 12.29
C LEU A 47 2.01 -4.51 12.35
N VAL A 48 2.44 -3.65 11.40
CA VAL A 48 3.78 -3.05 11.42
C VAL A 48 3.96 -2.13 12.62
N ILE A 49 2.94 -1.31 12.94
CA ILE A 49 2.96 -0.44 14.11
C ILE A 49 3.06 -1.27 15.39
N GLY A 50 2.27 -2.35 15.52
CA GLY A 50 2.38 -3.25 16.67
C GLY A 50 3.77 -3.85 16.81
N ALA A 51 4.38 -4.31 15.71
CA ALA A 51 5.75 -4.82 15.73
C ALA A 51 6.79 -3.76 16.14
N ALA A 52 6.58 -2.49 15.75
CA ALA A 52 7.45 -1.39 16.15
C ALA A 52 7.31 -1.06 17.66
N LEU A 53 6.09 -1.10 18.18
CA LEU A 53 5.80 -0.91 19.61
C LEU A 53 6.36 -2.05 20.48
N ASP A 54 6.50 -3.26 19.92
CA ASP A 54 7.18 -4.39 20.55
C ASP A 54 8.73 -4.27 20.53
N GLY A 55 9.28 -3.18 19.98
CA GLY A 55 10.70 -2.83 20.09
C GLY A 55 11.49 -2.83 18.77
N ASP A 56 10.90 -3.20 17.63
CA ASP A 56 11.60 -3.14 16.33
C ASP A 56 11.52 -1.74 15.71
N THR A 57 12.40 -0.84 16.18
CA THR A 57 12.45 0.57 15.75
C THR A 57 12.82 0.76 14.28
N ARG A 58 13.38 -0.25 13.60
CA ARG A 58 13.71 -0.20 12.16
C ARG A 58 12.46 0.03 11.32
N LEU A 59 11.30 -0.40 11.82
CA LEU A 59 10.00 -0.28 11.15
C LEU A 59 9.45 1.14 11.11
N TYR A 60 10.03 2.12 11.81
CA TYR A 60 9.62 3.51 11.69
C TYR A 60 9.78 4.05 10.26
N ASN A 61 10.76 3.56 9.51
CA ASN A 61 10.90 3.86 8.09
C ASN A 61 9.69 3.37 7.28
N ASN A 62 9.25 2.13 7.53
CA ASN A 62 8.06 1.57 6.90
C ASN A 62 6.79 2.33 7.28
N ILE A 63 6.65 2.73 8.55
CA ILE A 63 5.51 3.51 9.02
C ILE A 63 5.46 4.86 8.32
N GLY A 64 6.58 5.59 8.27
CA GLY A 64 6.67 6.88 7.56
C GLY A 64 6.29 6.76 6.08
N MET A 65 6.82 5.76 5.38
CA MET A 65 6.44 5.50 3.99
C MET A 65 4.95 5.13 3.85
N ALA A 66 4.42 4.26 4.71
CA ALA A 66 3.03 3.84 4.67
C ALA A 66 2.08 5.04 4.82
N VAL A 67 2.37 5.98 5.71
CA VAL A 67 1.58 7.23 5.85
C VAL A 67 1.53 7.98 4.52
N VAL A 68 2.66 8.19 3.86
CA VAL A 68 2.71 8.89 2.56
C VAL A 68 1.96 8.11 1.48
N VAL A 69 2.16 6.78 1.39
CA VAL A 69 1.43 5.91 0.45
C VAL A 69 -0.08 6.03 0.64
N ILE A 70 -0.56 5.98 1.88
CA ILE A 70 -1.98 6.12 2.24
C ILE A 70 -2.52 7.49 1.82
N LEU A 71 -1.80 8.58 2.11
CA LEU A 71 -2.23 9.93 1.73
C LEU A 71 -2.35 10.08 0.20
N LEU A 72 -1.40 9.53 -0.56
CA LEU A 72 -1.48 9.50 -2.02
C LEU A 72 -2.68 8.66 -2.51
N GLY A 73 -2.92 7.50 -1.88
CA GLY A 73 -4.08 6.65 -2.17
C GLY A 73 -5.41 7.34 -1.92
N VAL A 74 -5.55 8.04 -0.78
CA VAL A 74 -6.73 8.84 -0.44
C VAL A 74 -6.93 9.97 -1.45
N TYR A 75 -5.87 10.69 -1.83
CA TYR A 75 -5.96 11.74 -2.85
C TYR A 75 -6.43 11.19 -4.20
N MET A 76 -5.90 10.06 -4.64
CA MET A 76 -6.34 9.39 -5.87
C MET A 76 -7.81 8.97 -5.79
N GLY A 77 -8.22 8.37 -4.67
CA GLY A 77 -9.61 7.98 -4.42
C GLY A 77 -10.57 9.17 -4.44
N PHE A 78 -10.18 10.29 -3.83
CA PHE A 78 -10.96 11.54 -3.86
C PHE A 78 -11.11 12.11 -5.27
N ARG A 79 -10.05 12.12 -6.07
CA ARG A 79 -10.13 12.57 -7.47
C ARG A 79 -11.03 11.67 -8.30
N ALA A 80 -10.88 10.35 -8.16
CA ALA A 80 -11.73 9.38 -8.84
C ALA A 80 -13.21 9.56 -8.46
N HIS A 81 -13.50 9.78 -7.17
CA HIS A 81 -14.87 10.06 -6.72
C HIS A 81 -15.46 11.34 -7.32
N LYS A 82 -14.63 12.35 -7.56
CA LYS A 82 -15.02 13.59 -8.26
C LYS A 82 -15.04 13.47 -9.79
N GLY A 83 -14.86 12.27 -10.36
CA GLY A 83 -14.79 12.06 -11.81
C GLY A 83 -13.56 12.72 -12.47
N LYS A 84 -12.55 13.09 -11.68
CA LYS A 84 -11.34 13.75 -12.19
C LYS A 84 -10.28 12.69 -12.53
N PRO A 85 -9.51 12.88 -13.62
CA PRO A 85 -8.42 11.99 -13.94
C PRO A 85 -7.36 12.01 -12.83
N ILE A 86 -6.73 10.86 -12.57
CA ILE A 86 -5.64 10.73 -11.62
C ILE A 86 -4.33 11.18 -12.29
N PRO A 87 -3.55 12.10 -11.68
CA PRO A 87 -2.25 12.48 -12.23
C PRO A 87 -1.27 11.31 -12.26
N LYS A 88 -0.63 11.07 -13.41
CA LYS A 88 0.34 9.96 -13.58
C LYS A 88 1.48 10.02 -12.56
N ALA A 89 1.99 11.22 -12.26
CA ALA A 89 3.05 11.41 -11.27
C ALA A 89 2.64 10.90 -9.86
N ILE A 90 1.39 11.12 -9.46
CA ILE A 90 0.89 10.66 -8.16
C ILE A 90 0.72 9.14 -8.12
N LEU A 91 0.22 8.56 -9.21
CA LEU A 91 0.12 7.11 -9.33
C LEU A 91 1.50 6.44 -9.27
N ILE A 92 2.47 6.97 -10.01
CA ILE A 92 3.85 6.48 -10.03
C ILE A 92 4.49 6.62 -8.64
N ALA A 93 4.31 7.76 -7.98
CA ALA A 93 4.81 7.98 -6.62
C ALA A 93 4.20 7.00 -5.61
N HIS A 94 2.88 6.80 -5.67
CA HIS A 94 2.18 5.85 -4.80
C HIS A 94 2.67 4.42 -5.02
N ALA A 95 2.71 3.95 -6.27
CA ALA A 95 3.14 2.61 -6.60
C ALA A 95 4.63 2.38 -6.27
N GLY A 96 5.49 3.33 -6.64
CA GLY A 96 6.93 3.25 -6.35
C GLY A 96 7.23 3.21 -4.86
N LEU A 97 6.57 4.07 -4.07
CA LEU A 97 6.75 4.08 -2.63
C LEU A 97 6.15 2.83 -1.96
N ALA A 98 5.03 2.31 -2.47
CA ALA A 98 4.46 1.05 -1.99
C ALA A 98 5.40 -0.13 -2.25
N VAL A 99 6.04 -0.19 -3.43
CA VAL A 99 7.07 -1.20 -3.75
C VAL A 99 8.27 -1.06 -2.81
N ALA A 100 8.80 0.15 -2.61
CA ALA A 100 9.91 0.38 -1.69
C ALA A 100 9.57 -0.03 -0.24
N CYS A 101 8.38 0.34 0.23
CA CYS A 101 7.88 -0.04 1.55
C CYS A 101 7.77 -1.57 1.68
N TYR A 102 7.23 -2.24 0.67
CA TYR A 102 7.11 -3.71 0.66
C TYR A 102 8.48 -4.40 0.67
N LEU A 103 9.41 -3.96 -0.17
CA LEU A 103 10.76 -4.54 -0.24
C LEU A 103 11.53 -4.34 1.07
N LEU A 104 11.43 -3.15 1.68
CA LEU A 104 12.07 -2.88 2.97
C LEU A 104 11.47 -3.74 4.09
N LEU A 105 10.14 -3.88 4.12
CA LEU A 105 9.49 -4.77 5.09
C LEU A 105 9.92 -6.23 4.87
N GLY A 106 9.99 -6.67 3.63
CA GLY A 106 10.49 -8.00 3.27
C GLY A 106 11.93 -8.21 3.71
N TYR A 107 12.79 -7.22 3.53
CA TYR A 107 14.18 -7.26 4.00
C TYR A 107 14.25 -7.47 5.52
N TYR A 108 13.51 -6.69 6.31
CA TYR A 108 13.49 -6.84 7.77
C TYR A 108 12.81 -8.14 8.24
N ALA A 109 11.80 -8.62 7.53
CA ALA A 109 11.12 -9.86 7.88
C ALA A 109 11.99 -11.11 7.60
N LEU A 110 12.82 -11.06 6.56
CA LEU A 110 13.62 -12.20 6.09
C LEU A 110 15.06 -12.18 6.61
N ASN A 111 15.60 -11.01 6.95
CA ASN A 111 16.95 -10.84 7.48
C ASN A 111 16.87 -10.18 8.85
N LYS A 112 17.22 -10.95 9.88
CA LYS A 112 17.19 -10.49 11.28
C LYS A 112 18.24 -9.43 11.55
#